data_AF-A0A4V2FCX3-F1
#
_entry.id   AF-A0A4V2FCX3-F1
#
_cell.length_a   1.000
_cell.length_b   1.000
_cell.length_c   1.000
_cell.angle_alpha   90.00
_cell.angle_beta   90.00
_cell.angle_gamma   90.00
#
_symmetry.space_group_name_H-M   'P 1'
#
loop_
_entity.id
_entity.type
_entity.pdbx_description
1 polymer ?
#
loop_
_entity_poly.entity_id
_entity_poly.type
_entity_poly.pdbx_seq_one_letter_code
_entity_poly.pdbx_strand_id
1 'polypeptide(L)'
;MSEIDVSKFEKKIELRNIQFEDIDEILKLQKVCFPGNMEPWERDQLESHLRIFPEGQFCVTYEGKIVGSCSSLMVNFDEYDDKHTWDEITDKGYITNHDPEGFNLYGIEVMVHPEYRRMKIGARLYEARKELAEQKNLKSIILGGRIPNYHKYSKEMTPREYVREVIQHNIYDPVLTFQLMNGFTIMRLNKSYLPDDKQSKAYATLMEWNNVDYIPNKTKKYFKTSEPVRITTIQYMMKSIDSFEDFATQVEYYTDVASDQGSDFAVFPELLTTQLLSFCEEKSPSLAIRKLTEFTEQYIELFTNLAVRYNVNIIGGSHFVEEDGDIYNVAYLFRRDGTIDKQYKLHITPNERKWWGISAGDKVQVFDTDCGKVAILICYDIEFPELSRIVTDQGAKIIFTPFCTEDRQGYLRVRYCSQARAIENEIYTAIAGTVGNLSQVENMDIQYAQSGIFTPSDFSFPRDGIVGECHPNIETVVVGDVDLEILRRQRKTGSVTLLRDRRLDLYSVIQKDKSK
;
A
#
# COMPACT_ATOMS: atom_id res chain seq x y z
N MET A 1 -23.94 52.90 -39.16
CA MET A 1 -24.53 51.91 -38.23
C MET A 1 -23.61 51.86 -37.03
N SER A 2 -24.09 52.20 -35.84
CA SER A 2 -23.31 52.06 -34.60
C SER A 2 -23.13 50.57 -34.33
N GLU A 3 -21.88 50.08 -34.25
CA GLU A 3 -21.60 48.70 -33.86
C GLU A 3 -22.26 48.41 -32.51
N ILE A 4 -23.03 47.33 -32.46
CA ILE A 4 -23.62 46.84 -31.21
C ILE A 4 -22.49 46.20 -30.42
N ASP A 5 -22.14 46.78 -29.28
CA ASP A 5 -21.19 46.19 -28.33
C ASP A 5 -21.80 44.92 -27.71
N VAL A 6 -21.41 43.77 -28.26
CA VAL A 6 -21.91 42.45 -27.85
C VAL A 6 -21.43 42.02 -26.47
N SER A 7 -20.35 42.62 -25.95
CA SER A 7 -19.77 42.27 -24.64
C SER A 7 -20.76 42.47 -23.48
N LYS A 8 -21.70 43.41 -23.61
CA LYS A 8 -22.75 43.68 -22.61
C LYS A 8 -23.81 42.57 -22.52
N PHE A 9 -23.87 41.67 -23.50
CA PHE A 9 -24.77 40.54 -23.53
C PHE A 9 -24.06 39.21 -23.19
N GLU A 10 -22.75 39.24 -22.98
CA GLU A 10 -21.98 38.05 -22.61
C GLU A 10 -22.32 37.60 -21.19
N LYS A 11 -22.70 36.33 -21.08
CA LYS A 11 -22.94 35.66 -19.81
C LYS A 11 -21.87 34.60 -19.64
N LYS A 12 -20.82 34.94 -18.90
CA LYS A 12 -19.64 34.07 -18.74
C LYS A 12 -19.97 32.92 -17.78
N ILE A 13 -19.79 31.69 -18.26
CA ILE A 13 -19.77 30.46 -17.45
C ILE A 13 -18.36 29.90 -17.52
N GLU A 14 -17.77 29.59 -16.38
CA GLU A 14 -16.41 29.06 -16.31
C GLU A 14 -16.35 27.85 -15.39
N LEU A 15 -15.77 26.75 -15.87
CA LEU A 15 -15.40 25.58 -15.06
C LEU A 15 -13.92 25.71 -14.73
N ARG A 16 -13.57 25.62 -13.45
CA ARG A 16 -12.18 25.69 -12.98
C ARG A 16 -11.99 24.93 -11.68
N ASN A 17 -10.74 24.70 -11.28
CA ASN A 17 -10.44 24.18 -9.96
C ASN A 17 -10.76 25.20 -8.86
N ILE A 18 -11.13 24.69 -7.69
CA ILE A 18 -11.40 25.49 -6.49
C ILE A 18 -10.09 26.07 -5.96
N GLN A 19 -10.14 27.31 -5.47
CA GLN A 19 -9.05 28.00 -4.79
C GLN A 19 -9.42 28.26 -3.32
N PHE A 20 -8.43 28.60 -2.47
CA PHE A 20 -8.67 28.82 -1.04
C PHE A 20 -9.66 29.96 -0.78
N GLU A 21 -9.69 30.98 -1.64
CA GLU A 21 -10.59 32.13 -1.52
C GLU A 21 -12.06 31.76 -1.79
N ASP A 22 -12.32 30.63 -2.46
CA ASP A 22 -13.67 30.18 -2.83
C ASP A 22 -14.41 29.49 -1.68
N ILE A 23 -13.70 29.06 -0.63
CA ILE A 23 -14.24 28.22 0.45
C ILE A 23 -15.51 28.83 1.07
N ASP A 24 -15.50 30.13 1.35
CA ASP A 24 -16.65 30.83 1.94
C ASP A 24 -17.88 30.82 1.03
N GLU A 25 -17.70 30.87 -0.28
CA GLU A 25 -18.80 30.83 -1.23
C GLU A 25 -19.34 29.40 -1.39
N ILE A 26 -18.46 28.39 -1.35
CA ILE A 26 -18.84 26.98 -1.38
C ILE A 26 -19.63 26.58 -0.13
N LEU A 27 -19.21 27.03 1.05
CA LEU A 27 -19.95 26.81 2.30
C LEU A 27 -21.36 27.44 2.26
N LYS A 28 -21.51 28.59 1.60
CA LYS A 28 -22.82 29.22 1.37
C LYS A 28 -23.64 28.40 0.36
N LEU A 29 -23.04 27.98 -0.75
CA LEU A 29 -23.69 27.16 -1.77
C LEU A 29 -24.27 25.87 -1.16
N GLN A 30 -23.51 25.22 -0.28
CA GLN A 30 -23.95 23.98 0.37
C GLN A 30 -25.22 24.15 1.19
N LYS A 31 -25.31 25.22 2.00
CA LYS A 31 -26.50 25.53 2.80
C LYS A 31 -27.75 25.70 1.92
N VAL A 32 -27.58 26.25 0.72
CA VAL A 32 -28.68 26.41 -0.25
C VAL A 32 -29.03 25.07 -0.93
N CYS A 33 -28.02 24.25 -1.25
CA CYS A 33 -28.23 22.95 -1.89
C CYS A 33 -28.89 21.92 -0.97
N PHE A 34 -28.61 21.97 0.34
CA PHE A 34 -29.06 21.01 1.33
C PHE A 34 -29.70 21.67 2.57
N PRO A 35 -30.90 22.26 2.43
CA PRO A 35 -31.55 22.95 3.54
C PRO A 35 -31.95 21.96 4.66
N GLY A 36 -31.37 22.15 5.85
CA GLY A 36 -31.85 21.64 7.14
C GLY A 36 -31.74 20.12 7.39
N ASN A 37 -31.05 19.35 6.55
CA ASN A 37 -31.09 17.87 6.63
C ASN A 37 -29.74 17.15 6.51
N MET A 38 -28.62 17.84 6.28
CA MET A 38 -27.28 17.23 6.27
C MET A 38 -26.28 18.18 6.92
N GLU A 39 -25.27 17.60 7.56
CA GLU A 39 -24.17 18.39 8.13
C GLU A 39 -23.41 19.10 7.00
N PRO A 40 -23.18 20.42 7.14
CA PRO A 40 -22.39 21.15 6.15
C PRO A 40 -20.91 20.77 6.27
N TRP A 41 -20.16 21.03 5.20
CA TRP A 41 -18.71 20.98 5.21
C TRP A 41 -18.18 21.91 6.29
N GLU A 42 -17.16 21.46 6.99
CA GLU A 42 -16.30 22.29 7.80
C GLU A 42 -15.26 22.98 6.90
N ARG A 43 -14.85 24.18 7.29
CA ARG A 43 -13.79 24.91 6.57
C ARG A 43 -12.53 24.05 6.46
N ASP A 44 -12.13 23.43 7.56
CA ASP A 44 -10.89 22.65 7.65
C ASP A 44 -10.91 21.42 6.72
N GLN A 45 -12.09 20.84 6.48
CA GLN A 45 -12.27 19.75 5.51
C GLN A 45 -12.00 20.25 4.08
N LEU A 46 -12.58 21.38 3.67
CA LEU A 46 -12.34 21.95 2.34
C LEU A 46 -10.89 22.40 2.15
N GLU A 47 -10.26 22.98 3.18
CA GLU A 47 -8.84 23.29 3.15
C GLU A 47 -7.98 22.03 3.00
N SER A 48 -8.37 20.93 3.65
CA SER A 48 -7.72 19.62 3.49
C SER A 48 -7.81 19.15 2.04
N HIS A 49 -8.97 19.29 1.40
CA HIS A 49 -9.15 18.90 -0.01
C HIS A 49 -8.19 19.64 -0.94
N LEU A 50 -8.04 20.95 -0.75
CA LEU A 50 -7.18 21.78 -1.58
C LEU A 50 -5.69 21.53 -1.34
N ARG A 51 -5.30 21.15 -0.12
CA ARG A 51 -3.91 20.78 0.19
C ARG A 51 -3.53 19.42 -0.39
N ILE A 52 -4.46 18.46 -0.37
CA ILE A 52 -4.19 17.06 -0.70
C ILE A 52 -4.39 16.77 -2.19
N PHE A 53 -5.53 17.19 -2.75
CA PHE A 53 -5.88 16.87 -4.13
C PHE A 53 -6.62 18.03 -4.83
N PRO A 54 -5.94 19.16 -5.07
CA PRO A 54 -6.55 20.36 -5.66
C PRO A 54 -7.11 20.10 -7.07
N GLU A 55 -6.44 19.24 -7.85
CA GLU A 55 -6.85 18.85 -9.21
C GLU A 55 -8.23 18.19 -9.26
N GLY A 56 -8.63 17.51 -8.18
CA GLY A 56 -9.94 16.84 -8.06
C GLY A 56 -11.07 17.72 -7.53
N GLN A 57 -10.81 18.99 -7.23
CA GLN A 57 -11.81 19.90 -6.67
C GLN A 57 -12.22 20.92 -7.73
N PHE A 58 -13.47 20.83 -8.21
CA PHE A 58 -13.99 21.69 -9.29
C PHE A 58 -15.10 22.61 -8.83
N CYS A 59 -15.18 23.79 -9.42
CA CYS A 59 -16.34 24.68 -9.32
C CYS A 59 -16.74 25.24 -10.69
N VAL A 60 -18.01 25.61 -10.80
CA VAL A 60 -18.55 26.33 -11.95
C VAL A 60 -19.01 27.69 -11.49
N THR A 61 -18.50 28.73 -12.15
CA THR A 61 -18.94 30.11 -11.94
C THR A 61 -19.88 30.58 -13.04
N TYR A 62 -20.85 31.42 -12.70
CA TYR A 62 -21.71 32.16 -13.62
C TYR A 62 -21.65 33.64 -13.25
N GLU A 63 -21.20 34.48 -14.18
CA GLU A 63 -20.98 35.93 -13.95
C GLU A 63 -20.10 36.18 -12.70
N GLY A 64 -19.09 35.33 -12.50
CA GLY A 64 -18.14 35.43 -11.39
C GLY A 64 -18.61 34.84 -10.05
N LYS A 65 -19.85 34.33 -9.95
CA LYS A 65 -20.37 33.68 -8.73
C LYS A 65 -20.34 32.17 -8.86
N ILE A 66 -19.96 31.45 -7.80
CA ILE A 66 -19.97 29.99 -7.77
C ILE A 66 -21.41 29.49 -7.71
N VAL A 67 -21.81 28.75 -8.75
CA VAL A 67 -23.17 28.17 -8.90
C VAL A 67 -23.18 26.65 -8.84
N GLY A 68 -22.00 26.02 -8.80
CA GLY A 68 -21.85 24.59 -8.56
C GLY A 68 -20.43 24.22 -8.14
N SER A 69 -20.30 23.12 -7.42
CA SER A 69 -19.02 22.54 -7.01
C SER A 69 -19.08 21.03 -6.97
N CYS A 70 -17.92 20.37 -7.04
CA CYS A 70 -17.79 18.96 -6.76
C CYS A 70 -16.40 18.64 -6.18
N SER A 71 -16.35 17.68 -5.27
CA SER A 71 -15.12 17.22 -4.62
C SER A 71 -14.82 15.75 -4.89
N SER A 72 -13.56 15.41 -5.08
CA SER A 72 -13.11 14.05 -5.38
C SER A 72 -11.83 13.67 -4.64
N LEU A 73 -11.55 12.38 -4.57
CA LEU A 73 -10.25 11.82 -4.18
C LEU A 73 -9.94 10.59 -5.04
N MET A 74 -8.66 10.23 -5.16
CA MET A 74 -8.24 8.97 -5.75
C MET A 74 -8.09 7.92 -4.66
N VAL A 75 -8.56 6.71 -4.95
CA VAL A 75 -8.51 5.56 -4.05
C VAL A 75 -8.33 4.28 -4.85
N ASN A 76 -7.80 3.24 -4.21
CA ASN A 76 -7.97 1.87 -4.65
C ASN A 76 -9.28 1.33 -4.04
N PHE A 77 -10.35 1.29 -4.83
CA PHE A 77 -11.67 0.96 -4.29
C PHE A 77 -11.80 -0.50 -3.84
N ASP A 78 -11.00 -1.40 -4.43
CA ASP A 78 -10.95 -2.82 -4.06
C ASP A 78 -10.47 -3.04 -2.61
N GLU A 79 -9.91 -2.02 -1.96
CA GLU A 79 -9.54 -2.08 -0.55
C GLU A 79 -10.69 -1.71 0.41
N TYR A 80 -11.83 -1.23 -0.07
CA TYR A 80 -12.94 -0.79 0.77
C TYR A 80 -13.96 -1.92 0.97
N ASP A 81 -14.47 -2.05 2.19
CA ASP A 81 -15.50 -3.05 2.51
C ASP A 81 -16.77 -2.82 1.68
N ASP A 82 -17.49 -3.91 1.43
CA ASP A 82 -18.75 -3.88 0.71
C ASP A 82 -19.79 -2.93 1.34
N LYS A 83 -19.67 -2.67 2.64
CA LYS A 83 -20.57 -1.82 3.43
C LYS A 83 -19.97 -0.48 3.80
N HIS A 84 -18.93 -0.02 3.10
CA HIS A 84 -18.27 1.24 3.46
C HIS A 84 -19.26 2.41 3.58
N THR A 85 -18.97 3.31 4.51
CA THR A 85 -19.75 4.54 4.73
C THR A 85 -19.09 5.75 4.06
N TRP A 86 -19.84 6.85 3.97
CA TRP A 86 -19.29 8.13 3.51
C TRP A 86 -18.11 8.59 4.38
N ASP A 87 -18.21 8.46 5.70
CA ASP A 87 -17.14 8.84 6.63
C ASP A 87 -15.88 8.00 6.43
N GLU A 88 -16.03 6.71 6.13
CA GLU A 88 -14.88 5.82 5.94
C GLU A 88 -14.09 6.11 4.66
N ILE A 89 -14.79 6.38 3.56
CA ILE A 89 -14.14 6.61 2.27
C ILE A 89 -13.62 8.03 2.09
N THR A 90 -14.13 8.98 2.88
CA THR A 90 -13.69 10.38 2.84
C THR A 90 -12.82 10.77 4.02
N ASP A 91 -12.49 9.83 4.91
CA ASP A 91 -11.86 10.12 6.20
C ASP A 91 -12.58 11.26 6.96
N LYS A 92 -13.86 11.04 7.25
CA LYS A 92 -14.76 12.02 7.88
C LYS A 92 -14.75 13.37 7.16
N GLY A 93 -14.70 13.31 5.83
CA GLY A 93 -14.66 14.50 4.98
C GLY A 93 -13.30 15.16 4.80
N TYR A 94 -12.20 14.71 5.41
CA TYR A 94 -10.88 15.36 5.27
C TYR A 94 -10.06 14.88 4.07
N ILE A 95 -10.43 13.74 3.47
CA ILE A 95 -9.73 13.06 2.37
C ILE A 95 -8.24 12.75 2.63
N THR A 96 -7.82 12.61 3.90
CA THR A 96 -6.40 12.29 4.23
C THR A 96 -5.97 10.90 3.74
N ASN A 97 -6.94 10.07 3.39
CA ASN A 97 -6.79 8.77 2.75
C ASN A 97 -6.68 8.83 1.21
N HIS A 98 -6.49 10.01 0.61
CA HIS A 98 -6.22 10.15 -0.81
C HIS A 98 -4.97 9.36 -1.20
N ASP A 99 -5.09 8.52 -2.22
CA ASP A 99 -4.01 7.72 -2.77
C ASP A 99 -3.65 8.21 -4.18
N PRO A 100 -2.50 8.90 -4.36
CA PRO A 100 -2.03 9.35 -5.68
C PRO A 100 -1.81 8.22 -6.68
N GLU A 101 -1.68 6.98 -6.22
CA GLU A 101 -1.50 5.77 -7.04
C GLU A 101 -2.80 4.95 -7.17
N GLY A 102 -3.92 5.48 -6.67
CA GLY A 102 -5.22 4.80 -6.71
C GLY A 102 -5.77 4.63 -8.12
N PHE A 103 -6.50 3.54 -8.37
CA PHE A 103 -7.06 3.22 -9.68
C PHE A 103 -8.44 3.83 -9.94
N ASN A 104 -9.12 4.31 -8.90
CA ASN A 104 -10.49 4.80 -9.00
C ASN A 104 -10.57 6.25 -8.52
N LEU A 105 -11.33 7.07 -9.25
CA LEU A 105 -11.73 8.38 -8.75
C LEU A 105 -13.01 8.20 -7.93
N TYR A 106 -13.01 8.63 -6.68
CA TYR A 106 -14.23 8.66 -5.87
C TYR A 106 -14.89 10.04 -5.95
N GLY A 107 -16.15 10.07 -6.37
CA GLY A 107 -16.99 11.27 -6.36
C GLY A 107 -17.65 11.46 -5.00
N ILE A 108 -17.20 12.44 -4.22
CA ILE A 108 -17.67 12.67 -2.85
C ILE A 108 -19.04 13.34 -2.85
N GLU A 109 -19.16 14.46 -3.56
CA GLU A 109 -20.38 15.26 -3.60
C GLU A 109 -20.50 16.01 -4.94
N VAL A 110 -21.72 16.40 -5.32
CA VAL A 110 -21.96 17.39 -6.37
C VAL A 110 -23.05 18.36 -5.90
N MET A 111 -22.72 19.65 -5.88
CA MET A 111 -23.62 20.74 -5.54
C MET A 111 -23.93 21.60 -6.76
N VAL A 112 -25.23 21.87 -6.95
CA VAL A 112 -25.70 22.82 -7.97
C VAL A 112 -26.79 23.68 -7.35
N HIS A 113 -26.56 24.99 -7.36
CA HIS A 113 -27.49 25.97 -6.83
C HIS A 113 -28.88 25.80 -7.48
N PRO A 114 -29.98 25.71 -6.69
CA PRO A 114 -31.31 25.37 -7.19
C PRO A 114 -31.78 26.20 -8.39
N GLU A 115 -31.50 27.51 -8.40
CA GLU A 115 -31.87 28.44 -9.48
C GLU A 115 -31.15 28.16 -10.81
N TYR A 116 -30.01 27.46 -10.79
CA TYR A 116 -29.13 27.24 -11.95
C TYR A 116 -29.19 25.78 -12.48
N ARG A 117 -30.01 24.90 -11.91
CA ARG A 117 -30.08 23.47 -12.24
C ARG A 117 -30.43 23.17 -13.71
N ARG A 118 -31.07 24.11 -14.43
CA ARG A 118 -31.42 23.98 -15.86
C ARG A 118 -30.32 24.42 -16.83
N MET A 119 -29.17 24.85 -16.32
CA MET A 119 -28.04 25.35 -17.13
C MET A 119 -26.95 24.28 -17.38
N LYS A 120 -27.29 23.00 -17.17
CA LYS A 120 -26.38 21.85 -17.31
C LYS A 120 -25.11 21.94 -16.44
N ILE A 121 -25.16 22.69 -15.33
CA ILE A 121 -24.01 22.87 -14.42
C ILE A 121 -23.53 21.53 -13.86
N GLY A 122 -24.46 20.67 -13.39
CA GLY A 122 -24.12 19.34 -12.90
C GLY A 122 -23.43 18.48 -13.97
N ALA A 123 -23.90 18.54 -15.23
CA ALA A 123 -23.31 17.75 -16.31
C ALA A 123 -21.86 18.20 -16.58
N ARG A 124 -21.58 19.51 -16.51
CA ARG A 124 -20.20 20.04 -16.62
C ARG A 124 -19.28 19.50 -15.53
N LEU A 125 -19.76 19.42 -14.28
CA LEU A 125 -18.99 18.89 -13.16
C LEU A 125 -18.71 17.38 -13.28
N TYR A 126 -19.68 16.62 -13.79
CA TYR A 126 -19.47 15.19 -14.06
C TYR A 126 -18.51 14.96 -15.23
N GLU A 127 -18.59 15.78 -16.28
CA GLU A 127 -17.68 15.70 -17.41
C GLU A 127 -16.24 16.06 -16.98
N ALA A 128 -16.06 17.10 -16.18
CA ALA A 128 -14.76 17.46 -15.60
C ALA A 128 -14.10 16.29 -14.86
N ARG A 129 -14.88 15.49 -14.13
CA ARG A 129 -14.38 14.30 -13.44
C ARG A 129 -13.99 13.18 -14.40
N LYS A 130 -14.74 12.98 -15.49
CA LYS A 130 -14.41 11.99 -16.52
C LYS A 130 -13.11 12.37 -17.23
N GLU A 131 -13.00 13.63 -17.64
CA GLU A 131 -11.76 14.16 -18.22
C GLU A 131 -10.58 13.99 -17.27
N LEU A 132 -10.75 14.27 -15.97
CA LEU A 132 -9.70 14.03 -14.96
C LEU A 132 -9.35 12.55 -14.82
N ALA A 133 -10.34 11.66 -14.81
CA ALA A 133 -10.14 10.22 -14.71
C ALA A 133 -9.41 9.66 -15.95
N GLU A 134 -9.75 10.14 -17.14
CA GLU A 134 -9.07 9.83 -18.39
C GLU A 134 -7.63 10.35 -18.39
N GLN A 135 -7.41 11.61 -18.02
CA GLN A 135 -6.07 12.22 -17.94
C GLN A 135 -5.14 11.47 -16.99
N LYS A 136 -5.67 10.96 -15.87
CA LYS A 136 -4.91 10.17 -14.89
C LYS A 136 -4.89 8.67 -15.18
N ASN A 137 -5.44 8.23 -16.32
CA ASN A 137 -5.57 6.82 -16.70
C ASN A 137 -6.18 5.95 -15.58
N LEU A 138 -7.27 6.43 -14.98
CA LEU A 138 -8.00 5.72 -13.94
C LEU A 138 -8.96 4.71 -14.55
N LYS A 139 -9.19 3.59 -13.85
CA LYS A 139 -10.08 2.50 -14.27
C LYS A 139 -11.55 2.93 -14.30
N SER A 140 -11.98 3.70 -13.30
CA SER A 140 -13.38 4.11 -13.17
C SER A 140 -13.59 5.29 -12.23
N ILE A 141 -14.80 5.85 -12.27
CA ILE A 141 -15.31 6.79 -11.26
C ILE A 141 -16.40 6.09 -10.44
N ILE A 142 -16.27 6.10 -9.12
CA ILE A 142 -17.21 5.48 -8.19
C ILE A 142 -17.85 6.55 -7.32
N LEU A 143 -19.15 6.41 -7.02
CA LEU A 143 -19.87 7.34 -6.15
C LEU A 143 -21.02 6.68 -5.38
N GLY A 144 -21.40 7.32 -4.27
CA GLY A 144 -22.64 7.05 -3.56
C GLY A 144 -23.76 7.99 -3.99
N GLY A 145 -24.75 7.46 -4.69
CA GLY A 145 -25.96 8.17 -5.12
C GLY A 145 -27.07 8.16 -4.08
N ARG A 146 -27.54 9.33 -3.66
CA ARG A 146 -28.75 9.46 -2.83
C ARG A 146 -30.00 9.09 -3.65
N ILE A 147 -31.05 8.62 -2.99
CA ILE A 147 -32.39 8.39 -3.57
C ILE A 147 -33.44 9.24 -2.84
N PRO A 148 -33.35 10.58 -2.92
CA PRO A 148 -34.08 11.50 -2.05
C PRO A 148 -35.61 11.41 -2.15
N ASN A 149 -36.17 10.87 -3.23
CA ASN A 149 -37.61 10.68 -3.33
C ASN A 149 -38.10 9.38 -2.65
N TYR A 150 -37.21 8.48 -2.19
CA TYR A 150 -37.60 7.18 -1.65
C TYR A 150 -38.53 7.27 -0.43
N HIS A 151 -38.37 8.25 0.47
CA HIS A 151 -39.28 8.45 1.61
C HIS A 151 -40.76 8.57 1.23
N LYS A 152 -41.08 8.97 -0.01
CA LYS A 152 -42.46 9.08 -0.52
C LYS A 152 -43.07 7.71 -0.83
N TYR A 153 -42.23 6.72 -1.13
CA TYR A 153 -42.62 5.38 -1.58
C TYR A 153 -42.28 4.28 -0.57
N SER A 154 -41.56 4.62 0.52
CA SER A 154 -41.02 3.63 1.48
C SER A 154 -42.06 2.81 2.24
N LYS A 155 -43.36 3.15 2.14
CA LYS A 155 -44.47 2.36 2.70
C LYS A 155 -45.02 1.33 1.72
N GLU A 156 -44.77 1.51 0.42
CA GLU A 156 -45.38 0.74 -0.66
C GLU A 156 -44.38 -0.23 -1.31
N MET A 157 -43.09 0.12 -1.30
CA MET A 157 -42.04 -0.67 -1.94
C MET A 157 -40.73 -0.63 -1.15
N THR A 158 -39.94 -1.69 -1.30
CA THR A 158 -38.58 -1.76 -0.78
C THR A 158 -37.64 -0.81 -1.55
N PRO A 159 -36.45 -0.47 -1.02
CA PRO A 159 -35.50 0.39 -1.73
C PRO A 159 -35.06 -0.23 -3.07
N ARG A 160 -35.01 -1.57 -3.15
CA ARG A 160 -34.60 -2.30 -4.35
C ARG A 160 -35.65 -2.24 -5.45
N GLU A 161 -36.92 -2.35 -5.08
CA GLU A 161 -38.05 -2.15 -5.99
C GLU A 161 -38.11 -0.71 -6.46
N TYR A 162 -37.98 0.26 -5.55
CA TYR A 162 -37.93 1.68 -5.88
C TYR A 162 -36.86 2.00 -6.94
N VAL A 163 -35.62 1.55 -6.71
CA VAL A 163 -34.52 1.73 -7.66
C VAL A 163 -34.83 1.08 -9.02
N ARG A 164 -35.43 -0.11 -9.02
CA ARG A 164 -35.83 -0.79 -10.26
C ARG A 164 -36.86 0.03 -11.05
N GLU A 165 -37.86 0.58 -10.39
CA GLU A 165 -38.87 1.44 -11.02
C GLU A 165 -38.26 2.75 -11.57
N VAL A 166 -37.24 3.30 -10.91
CA VAL A 166 -36.50 4.46 -11.43
C VAL A 166 -35.70 4.11 -12.67
N ILE A 167 -35.01 2.95 -12.70
CA ILE A 167 -34.29 2.46 -13.88
C ILE A 167 -35.24 2.23 -15.04
N GLN A 168 -36.46 1.73 -14.78
CA GLN A 168 -37.49 1.50 -15.79
C GLN A 168 -38.24 2.77 -16.21
N HIS A 169 -37.87 3.93 -15.67
CA HIS A 169 -38.51 5.23 -15.92
C HIS A 169 -39.98 5.34 -15.49
N ASN A 170 -40.45 4.44 -14.63
CA ASN A 170 -41.79 4.51 -14.03
C ASN A 170 -41.86 5.52 -12.88
N ILE A 171 -40.72 5.74 -12.20
CA ILE A 171 -40.58 6.72 -11.12
C ILE A 171 -39.43 7.67 -11.44
N TYR A 172 -39.63 8.96 -11.15
CA TYR A 172 -38.58 9.95 -11.25
C TYR A 172 -37.91 10.20 -9.89
N ASP A 173 -36.60 9.95 -9.82
CA ASP A 173 -35.74 10.39 -8.72
C ASP A 173 -34.71 11.40 -9.25
N PRO A 174 -34.64 12.62 -8.68
CA PRO A 174 -33.82 13.69 -9.26
C PRO A 174 -32.32 13.41 -9.22
N VAL A 175 -31.84 12.57 -8.30
CA VAL A 175 -30.41 12.25 -8.17
C VAL A 175 -30.09 11.01 -8.98
N LEU A 176 -30.81 9.91 -8.74
CA LEU A 176 -30.54 8.64 -9.41
C LEU A 176 -30.78 8.72 -10.92
N THR A 177 -31.88 9.34 -11.36
CA THR A 177 -32.13 9.52 -12.80
C THR A 177 -31.02 10.35 -13.45
N PHE A 178 -30.53 11.40 -12.77
CA PHE A 178 -29.46 12.24 -13.28
C PHE A 178 -28.13 11.48 -13.40
N GLN A 179 -27.78 10.66 -12.40
CA GLN A 179 -26.54 9.87 -12.43
C GLN A 179 -26.56 8.81 -13.54
N LEU A 180 -27.69 8.11 -13.70
CA LEU A 180 -27.90 7.17 -14.82
C LEU A 180 -27.74 7.87 -16.18
N MET A 181 -28.31 9.07 -16.35
CA MET A 181 -28.17 9.85 -17.58
C MET A 181 -26.73 10.29 -17.87
N ASN A 182 -25.87 10.37 -16.85
CA ASN A 182 -24.45 10.68 -17.01
C ASN A 182 -23.58 9.43 -17.26
N GLY A 183 -24.20 8.26 -17.50
CA GLY A 183 -23.51 7.03 -17.88
C GLY A 183 -23.04 6.17 -16.70
N PHE A 184 -23.47 6.47 -15.48
CA PHE A 184 -23.17 5.63 -14.32
C PHE A 184 -24.08 4.41 -14.30
N THR A 185 -23.52 3.27 -13.91
CA THR A 185 -24.24 2.01 -13.73
C THR A 185 -24.32 1.68 -12.25
N ILE A 186 -25.41 1.05 -11.81
CA ILE A 186 -25.59 0.68 -10.41
C ILE A 186 -24.83 -0.63 -10.14
N MET A 187 -23.92 -0.60 -9.18
CA MET A 187 -23.24 -1.80 -8.68
C MET A 187 -24.11 -2.51 -7.64
N ARG A 188 -24.56 -1.76 -6.62
CA ARG A 188 -25.37 -2.27 -5.50
C ARG A 188 -26.10 -1.18 -4.73
N LEU A 189 -26.89 -1.60 -3.74
CA LEU A 189 -27.53 -0.74 -2.75
C LEU A 189 -26.83 -0.88 -1.40
N ASN A 190 -26.35 0.24 -0.86
CA ASN A 190 -25.75 0.31 0.46
C ASN A 190 -26.79 0.85 1.47
N LYS A 191 -26.85 0.22 2.64
CA LYS A 191 -27.64 0.70 3.78
C LYS A 191 -26.70 1.40 4.75
N SER A 192 -27.16 2.50 5.35
CA SER A 192 -26.39 3.32 6.29
C SER A 192 -25.14 3.98 5.67
N TYR A 193 -25.16 4.22 4.36
CA TYR A 193 -24.05 4.88 3.66
C TYR A 193 -23.87 6.34 4.12
N LEU A 194 -24.98 7.06 4.27
CA LEU A 194 -25.05 8.40 4.82
C LEU A 194 -26.20 8.46 5.86
N PRO A 195 -25.90 8.24 7.16
CA PRO A 195 -26.92 8.08 8.21
C PRO A 195 -27.90 9.26 8.34
N ASP A 196 -27.42 10.48 8.09
CA ASP A 196 -28.23 11.70 8.22
C ASP A 196 -29.22 11.91 7.07
N ASP A 197 -29.13 11.13 5.99
CA ASP A 197 -30.04 11.23 4.85
C ASP A 197 -31.41 10.61 5.14
N LYS A 198 -32.26 11.39 5.82
CA LYS A 198 -33.64 11.03 6.16
C LYS A 198 -34.52 10.83 4.92
N GLN A 199 -34.22 11.54 3.82
CA GLN A 199 -35.00 11.48 2.57
C GLN A 199 -34.82 10.16 1.83
N SER A 200 -33.59 9.62 1.87
CA SER A 200 -33.28 8.31 1.31
C SER A 200 -33.42 7.17 2.33
N LYS A 201 -33.85 7.45 3.56
CA LYS A 201 -33.90 6.47 4.67
C LYS A 201 -32.54 5.80 4.92
N ALA A 202 -31.46 6.56 4.78
CA ALA A 202 -30.06 6.11 4.83
C ALA A 202 -29.65 5.05 3.79
N TYR A 203 -30.45 4.84 2.74
CA TYR A 203 -30.05 4.03 1.58
C TYR A 203 -29.36 4.88 0.52
N ALA A 204 -28.36 4.31 -0.14
CA ALA A 204 -27.69 4.92 -1.29
C ALA A 204 -27.39 3.87 -2.36
N THR A 205 -27.39 4.27 -3.62
CA THR A 205 -26.91 3.45 -4.73
C THR A 205 -25.41 3.63 -4.87
N LEU A 206 -24.64 2.55 -4.78
CA LEU A 206 -23.25 2.58 -5.19
C LEU A 206 -23.21 2.45 -6.72
N MET A 207 -22.58 3.41 -7.39
CA MET A 207 -22.55 3.48 -8.84
C MET A 207 -21.15 3.66 -9.39
N GLU A 208 -20.94 3.17 -10.61
CA GLU A 208 -19.66 3.21 -11.31
C GLU A 208 -19.83 3.70 -12.75
N TRP A 209 -18.96 4.61 -13.16
CA TRP A 209 -18.70 4.94 -14.56
C TRP A 209 -17.38 4.31 -14.98
N ASN A 210 -17.41 3.46 -16.00
CA ASN A 210 -16.23 2.76 -16.50
C ASN A 210 -15.48 3.63 -17.50
N ASN A 211 -14.17 3.81 -17.31
CA ASN A 211 -13.32 4.47 -18.28
C ASN A 211 -12.95 3.48 -19.39
N VAL A 212 -13.53 3.65 -20.58
CA VAL A 212 -13.29 2.76 -21.73
C VAL A 212 -11.88 2.94 -22.32
N ASP A 213 -11.26 4.10 -22.08
CA ASP A 213 -9.92 4.44 -22.54
C ASP A 213 -8.84 4.04 -21.53
N TYR A 214 -9.22 3.39 -20.42
CA TYR A 214 -8.27 2.87 -19.45
C TYR A 214 -7.32 1.86 -20.11
N ILE A 215 -6.03 2.16 -20.07
CA ILE A 215 -4.97 1.26 -20.54
C ILE A 215 -4.35 0.62 -19.30
N PRO A 216 -4.55 -0.69 -19.07
CA PRO A 216 -3.90 -1.40 -17.98
C PRO A 216 -2.37 -1.30 -18.14
N ASN A 217 -1.68 -0.76 -17.14
CA ASN A 217 -0.22 -0.81 -17.10
C ASN A 217 0.25 -2.28 -17.15
N LYS A 218 1.38 -2.53 -17.84
CA LYS A 218 1.94 -3.89 -18.05
C LYS A 218 2.22 -4.67 -16.76
N THR A 219 2.38 -3.97 -15.64
CA THR A 219 2.35 -4.56 -14.30
C THR A 219 0.91 -4.74 -13.86
N LYS A 220 0.35 -5.92 -14.16
CA LYS A 220 -0.94 -6.39 -13.63
C LYS A 220 -0.87 -6.40 -12.09
N LYS A 221 -1.21 -5.29 -11.45
CA LYS A 221 -1.43 -5.18 -10.01
C LYS A 221 -2.75 -5.86 -9.66
N TYR A 222 -2.73 -7.20 -9.57
CA TYR A 222 -3.79 -7.92 -8.88
C TYR A 222 -3.49 -7.81 -7.38
N PHE A 223 -4.16 -6.89 -6.69
CA PHE A 223 -4.13 -6.92 -5.23
C PHE A 223 -4.97 -8.12 -4.78
N LYS A 224 -4.30 -9.17 -4.32
CA LYS A 224 -4.91 -10.32 -3.66
C LYS A 224 -5.22 -9.99 -2.18
N THR A 225 -5.66 -8.76 -1.90
CA THR A 225 -5.80 -8.21 -0.54
C THR A 225 -6.83 -8.94 0.32
N SER A 226 -7.68 -9.80 -0.24
CA SER A 226 -8.65 -10.59 0.52
C SER A 226 -8.11 -11.91 1.08
N GLU A 227 -6.96 -12.40 0.62
CA GLU A 227 -6.38 -13.67 1.07
C GLU A 227 -5.14 -13.42 1.94
N PRO A 228 -4.93 -14.20 3.02
CA PRO A 228 -3.70 -14.12 3.80
C PRO A 228 -2.46 -14.36 2.93
N VAL A 229 -1.41 -13.59 3.17
CA VAL A 229 -0.10 -13.77 2.55
C VAL A 229 0.62 -14.91 3.27
N ARG A 230 0.97 -15.96 2.54
CA ARG A 230 1.70 -17.11 3.10
C ARG A 230 3.20 -16.91 3.01
N ILE A 231 3.89 -16.99 4.14
CA ILE A 231 5.34 -16.77 4.25
C ILE A 231 6.00 -18.05 4.74
N THR A 232 7.05 -18.49 4.05
CA THR A 232 7.98 -19.52 4.51
C THR A 232 9.32 -18.87 4.87
N THR A 233 9.69 -18.87 6.14
CA THR A 233 11.04 -18.44 6.58
C THR A 233 11.96 -19.66 6.70
N ILE A 234 13.15 -19.57 6.10
CA ILE A 234 14.08 -20.69 5.99
C ILE A 234 15.21 -20.51 7.01
N GLN A 235 15.32 -21.46 7.93
CA GLN A 235 16.46 -21.56 8.85
C GLN A 235 17.53 -22.45 8.23
N TYR A 236 18.46 -21.79 7.53
CA TYR A 236 19.42 -22.44 6.65
C TYR A 236 20.65 -22.95 7.41
N MET A 237 21.02 -24.23 7.22
CA MET A 237 22.25 -24.76 7.84
C MET A 237 23.46 -24.53 6.96
N MET A 238 24.39 -23.75 7.49
CA MET A 238 25.72 -23.59 6.93
C MET A 238 26.54 -24.85 7.21
N LYS A 239 26.95 -25.49 6.12
CA LYS A 239 27.82 -26.67 6.09
C LYS A 239 28.70 -26.62 4.84
N SER A 240 29.86 -27.27 4.89
CA SER A 240 30.76 -27.34 3.75
C SER A 240 30.09 -27.98 2.54
N ILE A 241 30.41 -27.43 1.37
CA ILE A 241 29.96 -27.87 0.04
C ILE A 241 31.16 -27.92 -0.89
N ASP A 242 31.08 -28.70 -1.96
CA ASP A 242 32.21 -28.94 -2.88
C ASP A 242 32.02 -28.21 -4.22
N SER A 243 30.83 -27.66 -4.48
CA SER A 243 30.49 -27.01 -5.75
C SER A 243 29.37 -25.97 -5.63
N PHE A 244 29.20 -25.16 -6.67
CA PHE A 244 28.04 -24.27 -6.78
C PHE A 244 26.73 -25.06 -6.93
N GLU A 245 26.77 -26.22 -7.58
CA GLU A 245 25.64 -27.12 -7.76
C GLU A 245 25.10 -27.66 -6.43
N ASP A 246 25.97 -27.92 -5.45
CA ASP A 246 25.56 -28.32 -4.09
C ASP A 246 24.81 -27.19 -3.36
N PHE A 247 25.24 -25.94 -3.57
CA PHE A 247 24.54 -24.75 -3.07
C PHE A 247 23.18 -24.60 -3.76
N ALA A 248 23.15 -24.70 -5.09
CA ALA A 248 21.93 -24.60 -5.88
C ALA A 248 20.91 -25.66 -5.50
N THR A 249 21.34 -26.90 -5.27
CA THR A 249 20.48 -28.01 -4.83
C THR A 249 19.83 -27.73 -3.47
N GLN A 250 20.60 -27.16 -2.52
CA GLN A 250 20.07 -26.81 -1.20
C GLN A 250 19.06 -25.66 -1.26
N VAL A 251 19.35 -24.61 -2.04
CA VAL A 251 18.44 -23.49 -2.24
C VAL A 251 17.17 -23.92 -2.98
N GLU A 252 17.29 -24.74 -4.03
CA GLU A 252 16.16 -25.29 -4.78
C GLU A 252 15.26 -26.13 -3.86
N TYR A 253 15.83 -27.00 -3.02
CA TYR A 253 15.06 -27.80 -2.06
C TYR A 253 14.16 -26.94 -1.16
N TYR A 254 14.68 -25.87 -0.57
CA TYR A 254 13.87 -25.00 0.28
C TYR A 254 12.86 -24.16 -0.49
N THR A 255 13.18 -23.79 -1.73
CA THR A 255 12.24 -23.08 -2.61
C THR A 255 11.09 -23.99 -3.02
N ASP A 256 11.38 -25.25 -3.36
CA ASP A 256 10.40 -26.29 -3.66
C ASP A 256 9.47 -26.53 -2.47
N VAL A 257 10.02 -26.67 -1.26
CA VAL A 257 9.23 -26.76 -0.02
C VAL A 257 8.31 -25.54 0.15
N ALA A 258 8.80 -24.32 -0.05
CA ALA A 258 7.97 -23.12 0.06
C ALA A 258 6.83 -23.11 -0.98
N SER A 259 7.14 -23.54 -2.21
CA SER A 259 6.17 -23.67 -3.31
C SER A 259 5.10 -24.72 -3.04
N ASP A 260 5.49 -25.91 -2.57
CA ASP A 260 4.57 -27.00 -2.21
C ASP A 260 3.61 -26.61 -1.08
N GLN A 261 4.05 -25.73 -0.18
CA GLN A 261 3.20 -25.15 0.86
C GLN A 261 2.29 -24.02 0.35
N GLY A 262 2.40 -23.65 -0.94
CA GLY A 262 1.64 -22.58 -1.56
C GLY A 262 2.04 -21.19 -1.06
N SER A 263 3.32 -21.01 -0.72
CA SER A 263 3.81 -19.74 -0.17
C SER A 263 3.81 -18.63 -1.21
N ASP A 264 3.52 -17.43 -0.76
CA ASP A 264 3.72 -16.21 -1.53
C ASP A 264 5.17 -15.73 -1.45
N PHE A 265 5.80 -15.92 -0.28
CA PHE A 265 7.20 -15.57 -0.05
C PHE A 265 8.01 -16.73 0.53
N ALA A 266 9.22 -16.93 -0.01
CA ALA A 266 10.30 -17.70 0.60
C ALA A 266 11.39 -16.74 1.08
N VAL A 267 11.80 -16.84 2.35
CA VAL A 267 12.74 -15.91 2.98
C VAL A 267 14.02 -16.61 3.37
N PHE A 268 15.10 -16.34 2.63
CA PHE A 268 16.43 -16.87 2.92
C PHE A 268 17.25 -15.93 3.83
N PRO A 269 18.25 -16.46 4.56
CA PRO A 269 19.04 -15.68 5.50
C PRO A 269 20.07 -14.72 4.89
N GLU A 270 20.52 -13.75 5.69
CA GLU A 270 21.65 -12.90 5.33
C GLU A 270 22.92 -13.74 5.13
N LEU A 271 23.76 -13.34 4.17
CA LEU A 271 25.08 -13.91 3.92
C LEU A 271 25.10 -15.43 3.67
N LEU A 272 23.98 -16.04 3.28
CA LEU A 272 23.94 -17.48 2.96
C LEU A 272 24.98 -17.86 1.90
N THR A 273 25.30 -16.94 0.97
CA THR A 273 26.24 -17.22 -0.12
C THR A 273 27.67 -17.40 0.38
N THR A 274 27.99 -17.00 1.61
CA THR A 274 29.32 -17.31 2.21
C THR A 274 29.60 -18.81 2.29
N GLN A 275 28.57 -19.67 2.16
CA GLN A 275 28.76 -21.11 1.99
C GLN A 275 29.58 -21.46 0.75
N LEU A 276 29.51 -20.66 -0.32
CA LEU A 276 30.30 -20.82 -1.55
C LEU A 276 31.81 -20.70 -1.33
N LEU A 277 32.23 -20.10 -0.21
CA LEU A 277 33.64 -20.05 0.17
C LEU A 277 34.19 -21.42 0.58
N SER A 278 33.33 -22.42 0.80
CA SER A 278 33.75 -23.78 1.21
C SER A 278 34.66 -24.48 0.21
N PHE A 279 34.55 -24.14 -1.08
CA PHE A 279 35.38 -24.69 -2.15
C PHE A 279 36.29 -23.64 -2.80
N CYS A 280 36.44 -22.47 -2.15
CA CYS A 280 37.37 -21.44 -2.57
C CYS A 280 38.66 -21.54 -1.74
N GLU A 281 39.82 -21.71 -2.38
CA GLU A 281 41.12 -21.74 -1.71
C GLU A 281 41.64 -20.31 -1.39
N GLU A 282 40.92 -19.55 -0.56
CA GLU A 282 41.36 -18.23 -0.11
C GLU A 282 41.21 -18.07 1.40
N LYS A 283 42.30 -17.73 2.09
CA LYS A 283 42.35 -17.67 3.56
C LYS A 283 42.24 -16.25 4.09
N SER A 284 42.52 -15.24 3.28
CA SER A 284 42.37 -13.85 3.71
C SER A 284 40.88 -13.46 3.70
N PRO A 285 40.31 -12.98 4.83
CA PRO A 285 38.90 -12.60 4.89
C PRO A 285 38.49 -11.58 3.81
N SER A 286 39.32 -10.56 3.55
CA SER A 286 39.03 -9.54 2.54
C SER A 286 39.10 -10.07 1.11
N LEU A 287 40.01 -11.01 0.82
CA LEU A 287 40.11 -11.61 -0.51
C LEU A 287 39.01 -12.66 -0.72
N ALA A 288 38.61 -13.38 0.33
CA ALA A 288 37.49 -14.30 0.30
C ALA A 288 36.18 -13.58 -0.07
N ILE A 289 35.92 -12.39 0.52
CA ILE A 289 34.75 -11.59 0.14
C ILE A 289 34.81 -11.15 -1.32
N ARG A 290 35.97 -10.70 -1.81
CA ARG A 290 36.15 -10.38 -3.24
C ARG A 290 35.97 -11.60 -4.14
N LYS A 291 36.38 -12.79 -3.68
CA LYS A 291 36.13 -14.03 -4.41
C LYS A 291 34.64 -14.34 -4.48
N LEU A 292 33.90 -14.01 -3.42
CA LEU A 292 32.46 -14.22 -3.37
C LEU A 292 31.69 -13.38 -4.39
N THR A 293 32.15 -12.15 -4.67
CA THR A 293 31.50 -11.28 -5.67
C THR A 293 31.57 -11.85 -7.09
N GLU A 294 32.52 -12.74 -7.39
CA GLU A 294 32.59 -13.45 -8.68
C GLU A 294 31.37 -14.35 -8.93
N PHE A 295 30.65 -14.77 -7.86
CA PHE A 295 29.45 -15.60 -7.97
C PHE A 295 28.15 -14.78 -8.12
N THR A 296 28.21 -13.45 -8.17
CA THR A 296 27.01 -12.58 -8.20
C THR A 296 26.06 -12.95 -9.35
N GLU A 297 26.57 -13.14 -10.56
CA GLU A 297 25.73 -13.47 -11.73
C GLU A 297 25.06 -14.85 -11.57
N GLN A 298 25.81 -15.87 -11.14
CA GLN A 298 25.27 -17.22 -10.95
C GLN A 298 24.22 -17.26 -9.83
N TYR A 299 24.44 -16.52 -8.74
CA TYR A 299 23.48 -16.37 -7.65
C TYR A 299 22.18 -15.69 -8.13
N ILE A 300 22.29 -14.57 -8.85
CA ILE A 300 21.12 -13.84 -9.38
C ILE A 300 20.35 -14.72 -10.37
N GLU A 301 21.04 -15.40 -11.29
CA GLU A 301 20.42 -16.29 -12.27
C GLU A 301 19.69 -17.46 -11.59
N LEU A 302 20.33 -18.13 -10.63
CA LEU A 302 19.74 -19.23 -9.87
C LEU A 302 18.43 -18.80 -9.21
N PHE A 303 18.46 -17.74 -8.40
CA PHE A 303 17.28 -17.31 -7.64
C PHE A 303 16.16 -16.77 -8.54
N THR A 304 16.50 -16.10 -9.64
CA THR A 304 15.51 -15.65 -10.64
C THR A 304 14.80 -16.83 -11.29
N ASN A 305 15.57 -17.84 -11.71
CA ASN A 305 15.02 -19.06 -12.32
C ASN A 305 14.12 -19.82 -11.34
N LEU A 306 14.53 -19.92 -10.08
CA LEU A 306 13.75 -20.56 -9.04
C LEU A 306 12.45 -19.80 -8.75
N ALA A 307 12.48 -18.46 -8.62
CA ALA A 307 11.29 -17.65 -8.35
C ALA A 307 10.21 -17.83 -9.43
N VAL A 308 10.61 -17.81 -10.71
CA VAL A 308 9.69 -18.01 -11.84
C VAL A 308 9.22 -19.46 -11.94
N ARG A 309 10.13 -20.43 -11.85
CA ARG A 309 9.81 -21.86 -12.00
C ARG A 309 8.83 -22.35 -10.93
N TYR A 310 9.04 -21.90 -9.69
CA TYR A 310 8.23 -22.27 -8.54
C TYR A 310 7.09 -21.29 -8.25
N ASN A 311 6.95 -20.24 -9.07
CA ASN A 311 5.92 -19.22 -8.94
C ASN A 311 5.80 -18.65 -7.51
N VAL A 312 6.93 -18.28 -6.91
CA VAL A 312 7.04 -17.76 -5.54
C VAL A 312 7.96 -16.53 -5.52
N ASN A 313 7.63 -15.52 -4.71
CA ASN A 313 8.54 -14.40 -4.49
C ASN A 313 9.63 -14.85 -3.50
N ILE A 314 10.90 -14.57 -3.80
CA ILE A 314 12.02 -15.00 -2.96
C ILE A 314 12.77 -13.77 -2.44
N ILE A 315 12.81 -13.62 -1.11
CA ILE A 315 13.84 -12.81 -0.45
C ILE A 315 15.09 -13.68 -0.44
N GLY A 316 15.99 -13.47 -1.40
CA GLY A 316 17.12 -14.35 -1.67
C GLY A 316 18.25 -14.27 -0.64
N GLY A 317 17.95 -13.82 0.58
CA GLY A 317 18.94 -13.51 1.59
C GLY A 317 19.79 -12.32 1.16
N SER A 318 21.08 -12.36 1.48
CA SER A 318 22.02 -11.34 1.00
C SER A 318 23.33 -11.89 0.48
N HIS A 319 23.93 -11.11 -0.41
CA HIS A 319 25.17 -11.41 -1.12
C HIS A 319 26.09 -10.18 -1.12
N PHE A 320 27.40 -10.41 -1.13
CA PHE A 320 28.36 -9.31 -1.30
C PHE A 320 28.51 -8.99 -2.79
N VAL A 321 28.41 -7.72 -3.16
CA VAL A 321 28.49 -7.24 -4.55
C VAL A 321 29.56 -6.16 -4.63
N GLU A 322 30.44 -6.22 -5.62
CA GLU A 322 31.39 -5.15 -5.93
C GLU A 322 30.80 -4.21 -6.98
N GLU A 323 30.64 -2.94 -6.63
CA GLU A 323 30.14 -1.87 -7.51
C GLU A 323 31.08 -0.66 -7.38
N ASP A 324 31.61 -0.15 -8.50
CA ASP A 324 32.52 1.00 -8.55
C ASP A 324 33.77 0.91 -7.63
N GLY A 325 34.21 -0.32 -7.32
CA GLY A 325 35.36 -0.61 -6.46
C GLY A 325 35.04 -0.69 -4.96
N ASP A 326 33.80 -0.41 -4.57
CA ASP A 326 33.27 -0.62 -3.23
C ASP A 326 32.51 -1.96 -3.15
N ILE A 327 32.49 -2.58 -1.97
CA ILE A 327 31.75 -3.83 -1.73
C ILE A 327 30.56 -3.55 -0.82
N TYR A 328 29.39 -4.05 -1.20
CA TYR A 328 28.14 -3.87 -0.47
C TYR A 328 27.52 -5.20 -0.06
N ASN A 329 26.87 -5.24 1.10
CA ASN A 329 25.98 -6.33 1.50
C ASN A 329 24.58 -6.03 0.96
N VAL A 330 24.11 -6.80 -0.01
CA VAL A 330 22.88 -6.53 -0.77
C VAL A 330 21.91 -7.68 -0.61
N ALA A 331 20.69 -7.39 -0.15
CA ALA A 331 19.59 -8.33 -0.18
C ALA A 331 18.75 -8.15 -1.44
N TYR A 332 18.37 -9.26 -2.07
CA TYR A 332 17.61 -9.26 -3.32
C TYR A 332 16.18 -9.77 -3.10
N LEU A 333 15.23 -9.13 -3.78
CA LEU A 333 13.86 -9.60 -3.96
C LEU A 333 13.71 -10.09 -5.39
N PHE A 334 13.59 -11.41 -5.56
CA PHE A 334 13.30 -12.06 -6.84
C PHE A 334 11.80 -12.31 -6.91
N ARG A 335 11.10 -11.65 -7.83
CA ARG A 335 9.66 -11.83 -7.97
C ARG A 335 9.33 -13.02 -8.86
N ARG A 336 8.17 -13.63 -8.59
CA ARG A 336 7.65 -14.75 -9.41
C ARG A 336 7.34 -14.39 -10.86
N ASP A 337 7.30 -13.08 -11.19
CA ASP A 337 7.18 -12.58 -12.56
C ASP A 337 8.54 -12.40 -13.28
N GLY A 338 9.65 -12.68 -12.61
CA GLY A 338 11.01 -12.56 -13.11
C GLY A 338 11.66 -11.20 -12.94
N THR A 339 10.95 -10.22 -12.35
CA THR A 339 11.58 -8.92 -11.99
C THR A 339 12.42 -9.04 -10.71
N ILE A 340 13.43 -8.18 -10.60
CA ILE A 340 14.41 -8.21 -9.51
C ILE A 340 14.51 -6.82 -8.90
N ASP A 341 14.46 -6.76 -7.57
CA ASP A 341 14.77 -5.57 -6.79
C ASP A 341 15.87 -5.86 -5.76
N LYS A 342 16.48 -4.79 -5.23
CA LYS A 342 17.57 -4.90 -4.26
C LYS A 342 17.48 -3.86 -3.14
N GLN A 343 17.90 -4.26 -1.94
CA GLN A 343 18.12 -3.40 -0.79
C GLN A 343 19.57 -3.52 -0.32
N TYR A 344 20.26 -2.41 -0.22
CA TYR A 344 21.60 -2.35 0.34
C TYR A 344 21.52 -2.25 1.86
N LYS A 345 22.39 -2.95 2.58
CA LYS A 345 22.49 -2.85 4.03
C LYS A 345 22.93 -1.44 4.42
N LEU A 346 22.17 -0.78 5.29
CA LEU A 346 22.42 0.62 5.64
C LEU A 346 23.36 0.73 6.84
N HIS A 347 23.15 -0.13 7.84
CA HIS A 347 23.94 -0.16 9.06
C HIS A 347 24.95 -1.30 9.00
N ILE A 348 26.18 -0.96 8.65
CA ILE A 348 27.30 -1.92 8.60
C ILE A 348 27.79 -2.20 10.02
N THR A 349 27.86 -3.48 10.39
CA THR A 349 28.33 -3.91 11.70
C THR A 349 29.83 -3.62 11.88
N PRO A 350 30.32 -3.51 13.14
CA PRO A 350 31.74 -3.29 13.39
C PRO A 350 32.66 -4.35 12.76
N ASN A 351 32.22 -5.62 12.73
CA ASN A 351 32.99 -6.71 12.12
C ASN A 351 33.05 -6.58 10.60
N GLU A 352 31.92 -6.34 9.92
CA GLU A 352 31.88 -6.12 8.47
C GLU A 352 32.78 -4.95 8.04
N ARG A 353 32.76 -3.85 8.80
CA ARG A 353 33.62 -2.69 8.51
C ARG A 353 35.09 -2.99 8.72
N LYS A 354 35.44 -3.67 9.82
CA LYS A 354 36.83 -3.90 10.22
C LYS A 354 37.54 -4.96 9.36
N TRP A 355 36.85 -6.03 9.03
CA TRP A 355 37.46 -7.22 8.43
C TRP A 355 37.19 -7.36 6.94
N TRP A 356 36.07 -6.82 6.45
CA TRP A 356 35.62 -7.04 5.06
C TRP A 356 35.54 -5.77 4.21
N GLY A 357 35.65 -4.58 4.83
CA GLY A 357 35.67 -3.31 4.09
C GLY A 357 34.35 -2.98 3.40
N ILE A 358 33.23 -3.35 4.02
CA ILE A 358 31.88 -3.19 3.44
C ILE A 358 31.41 -1.73 3.54
N SER A 359 30.92 -1.21 2.43
CA SER A 359 30.30 0.11 2.28
C SER A 359 28.81 0.08 2.62
N ALA A 360 28.32 1.16 3.22
CA ALA A 360 26.92 1.32 3.60
C ALA A 360 26.07 1.76 2.40
N GLY A 361 24.87 1.22 2.28
CA GLY A 361 23.85 1.77 1.39
C GLY A 361 23.40 3.16 1.84
N ASP A 362 22.68 3.86 0.96
CA ASP A 362 22.29 5.25 1.17
C ASP A 362 20.78 5.50 1.25
N LYS A 363 19.97 4.47 0.98
CA LYS A 363 18.50 4.59 0.90
C LYS A 363 17.79 3.32 1.38
N VAL A 364 16.75 3.49 2.19
CA VAL A 364 15.76 2.43 2.46
C VAL A 364 14.64 2.50 1.43
N GLN A 365 14.17 1.35 0.97
CA GLN A 365 13.15 1.23 -0.07
C GLN A 365 11.95 0.39 0.41
N VAL A 366 10.80 0.65 -0.21
CA VAL A 366 9.60 -0.18 -0.12
C VAL A 366 9.31 -0.73 -1.50
N PHE A 367 9.08 -2.04 -1.57
CA PHE A 367 8.86 -2.79 -2.80
C PHE A 367 7.37 -3.07 -2.96
N ASP A 368 6.82 -2.71 -4.11
CA ASP A 368 5.46 -3.11 -4.50
C ASP A 368 5.49 -4.56 -5.01
N THR A 369 4.58 -5.41 -4.52
CA THR A 369 4.47 -6.81 -4.95
C THR A 369 3.00 -7.18 -5.16
N ASP A 370 2.76 -8.33 -5.80
CA ASP A 370 1.43 -8.94 -5.95
C ASP A 370 0.74 -9.28 -4.61
N CYS A 371 1.49 -9.22 -3.50
CA CYS A 371 1.04 -9.48 -2.14
C CYS A 371 1.01 -8.21 -1.28
N GLY A 372 1.16 -7.02 -1.88
CA GLY A 372 1.20 -5.74 -1.19
C GLY A 372 2.60 -5.20 -0.96
N LYS A 373 2.71 -4.00 -0.38
CA LYS A 373 3.99 -3.33 -0.17
C LYS A 373 4.81 -4.00 0.93
N VAL A 374 6.06 -4.34 0.65
CA VAL A 374 6.99 -4.98 1.59
C VAL A 374 8.30 -4.21 1.70
N ALA A 375 9.05 -4.42 2.78
CA ALA A 375 10.39 -3.86 2.94
C ALA A 375 11.37 -4.94 3.38
N ILE A 376 12.66 -4.71 3.12
CA ILE A 376 13.75 -5.57 3.59
C ILE A 376 14.62 -4.73 4.52
N LEU A 377 14.83 -5.19 5.76
CA LEU A 377 15.77 -4.58 6.69
C LEU A 377 16.77 -5.67 7.09
N ILE A 378 18.01 -5.56 6.61
CA ILE A 378 19.02 -6.62 6.69
C ILE A 378 19.65 -6.61 8.08
N CYS A 379 19.41 -7.68 8.84
CA CYS A 379 20.07 -7.95 10.12
C CYS A 379 20.10 -6.72 11.03
N TYR A 380 21.27 -6.08 11.16
CA TYR A 380 21.48 -4.93 12.01
C TYR A 380 20.53 -3.76 11.73
N ASP A 381 20.03 -3.62 10.49
CA ASP A 381 19.06 -2.57 10.12
C ASP A 381 17.76 -2.66 10.94
N ILE A 382 17.31 -3.85 11.35
CA ILE A 382 16.06 -4.00 12.11
C ILE A 382 16.17 -3.42 13.53
N GLU A 383 17.39 -3.30 14.07
CA GLU A 383 17.63 -2.78 15.42
C GLU A 383 17.29 -1.28 15.50
N PHE A 384 17.30 -0.56 14.37
CA PHE A 384 17.05 0.89 14.29
C PHE A 384 15.56 1.20 14.06
N PRO A 385 14.84 1.76 15.06
CA PRO A 385 13.39 1.99 14.98
C PRO A 385 12.97 2.93 13.86
N GLU A 386 13.83 3.88 13.51
CA GLU A 386 13.56 4.88 12.49
C GLU A 386 13.32 4.25 11.12
N LEU A 387 14.09 3.21 10.76
CA LEU A 387 13.96 2.54 9.46
C LEU A 387 12.60 1.86 9.33
N SER A 388 12.20 1.07 10.33
CA SER A 388 10.89 0.41 10.33
C SER A 388 9.75 1.42 10.31
N ARG A 389 9.92 2.57 10.98
CA ARG A 389 8.95 3.65 10.93
C ARG A 389 8.82 4.24 9.53
N ILE A 390 9.94 4.56 8.90
CA ILE A 390 9.99 5.14 7.55
C ILE A 390 9.31 4.22 6.53
N VAL A 391 9.66 2.93 6.50
CA VAL A 391 9.07 1.99 5.53
C VAL A 391 7.58 1.76 5.79
N THR A 392 7.16 1.80 7.06
CA THR A 392 5.74 1.70 7.42
C THR A 392 4.96 2.93 6.94
N ASP A 393 5.51 4.12 7.13
CA ASP A 393 4.92 5.39 6.66
C ASP A 393 4.86 5.44 5.12
N GLN A 394 5.80 4.77 4.42
CA GLN A 394 5.77 4.54 2.97
C GLN A 394 4.78 3.44 2.51
N GLY A 395 4.09 2.81 3.46
CA GLY A 395 2.99 1.88 3.21
C GLY A 395 3.35 0.40 3.33
N ALA A 396 4.57 0.04 3.74
CA ALA A 396 4.94 -1.36 3.95
C ALA A 396 4.01 -2.05 4.96
N LYS A 397 3.70 -3.32 4.67
CA LYS A 397 2.84 -4.18 5.48
C LYS A 397 3.58 -5.38 6.07
N ILE A 398 4.70 -5.75 5.47
CA ILE A 398 5.59 -6.83 5.92
C ILE A 398 7.03 -6.31 5.83
N ILE A 399 7.81 -6.53 6.88
CA ILE A 399 9.27 -6.35 6.88
C ILE A 399 9.92 -7.73 6.91
N PHE A 400 10.77 -8.00 5.91
CA PHE A 400 11.62 -9.17 5.89
C PHE A 400 13.00 -8.82 6.45
N THR A 401 13.51 -9.66 7.33
CA THR A 401 14.82 -9.49 7.95
C THR A 401 15.65 -10.78 7.82
N PRO A 402 16.37 -10.93 6.70
CA PRO A 402 17.49 -11.86 6.62
C PRO A 402 18.53 -11.46 7.67
N PHE A 403 19.03 -12.42 8.45
CA PHE A 403 20.06 -12.17 9.46
C PHE A 403 21.08 -13.30 9.59
N CYS A 404 22.28 -12.98 10.05
CA CYS A 404 23.32 -13.93 10.41
C CYS A 404 23.94 -13.49 11.74
N THR A 405 23.87 -14.33 12.76
CA THR A 405 24.40 -14.04 14.11
C THR A 405 25.17 -15.22 14.67
N GLU A 406 26.25 -14.96 15.40
CA GLU A 406 27.13 -16.00 15.96
C GLU A 406 26.56 -16.66 17.22
N ASP A 407 25.89 -15.87 18.07
CA ASP A 407 25.43 -16.29 19.38
C ASP A 407 23.97 -15.91 19.66
N ARG A 408 23.48 -16.41 20.80
CA ARG A 408 22.11 -16.17 21.24
C ARG A 408 21.86 -14.69 21.53
N GLN A 409 22.83 -13.95 22.06
CA GLN A 409 22.69 -12.54 22.40
C GLN A 409 22.47 -11.68 21.14
N GLY A 410 23.22 -11.96 20.07
CA GLY A 410 23.04 -11.36 18.76
C GLY A 410 21.65 -11.64 18.20
N TYR A 411 21.25 -12.91 18.17
CA TYR A 411 19.91 -13.31 17.75
C TYR A 411 18.80 -12.61 18.55
N LEU A 412 18.93 -12.52 19.87
CA LEU A 412 17.91 -11.90 20.71
C LEU A 412 17.71 -10.41 20.39
N ARG A 413 18.76 -9.68 19.98
CA ARG A 413 18.59 -8.29 19.52
C ARG A 413 17.74 -8.22 18.26
N VAL A 414 18.07 -9.03 17.25
CA VAL A 414 17.28 -9.13 16.01
C VAL A 414 15.84 -9.49 16.34
N ARG A 415 15.62 -10.58 17.08
CA ARG A 415 14.28 -11.07 17.44
C ARG A 415 13.46 -10.01 18.19
N TYR A 416 13.99 -9.47 19.28
CA TYR A 416 13.24 -8.53 20.12
C TYR A 416 12.97 -7.21 19.40
N CYS A 417 13.92 -6.74 18.58
CA CYS A 417 13.66 -5.58 17.74
C CYS A 417 12.58 -5.89 16.72
N SER A 418 12.62 -7.01 15.98
CA SER A 418 11.56 -7.40 15.04
C SER A 418 10.18 -7.44 15.70
N GLN A 419 10.06 -8.06 16.87
CA GLN A 419 8.80 -8.09 17.62
C GLN A 419 8.34 -6.69 18.06
N ALA A 420 9.26 -5.85 18.56
CA ALA A 420 8.95 -4.47 18.89
C ALA A 420 8.48 -3.69 17.64
N ARG A 421 9.16 -3.85 16.50
CA ARG A 421 8.81 -3.20 15.24
C ARG A 421 7.44 -3.64 14.74
N ALA A 422 7.09 -4.93 14.89
CA ALA A 422 5.79 -5.46 14.52
C ALA A 422 4.65 -4.76 15.30
N ILE A 423 4.86 -4.55 16.60
CA ILE A 423 3.89 -3.90 17.49
C ILE A 423 3.86 -2.39 17.24
N GLU A 424 4.99 -1.70 17.36
CA GLU A 424 5.11 -0.23 17.28
C GLU A 424 4.61 0.36 15.96
N ASN A 425 4.74 -0.40 14.88
CA ASN A 425 4.37 0.02 13.53
C ASN A 425 3.09 -0.63 13.02
N GLU A 426 2.44 -1.49 13.83
CA GLU A 426 1.29 -2.28 13.41
C GLU A 426 1.56 -2.92 12.04
N ILE A 427 2.65 -3.69 11.96
CA ILE A 427 3.21 -4.30 10.75
C ILE A 427 3.59 -5.76 11.02
N TYR A 428 3.62 -6.62 10.01
CA TYR A 428 4.19 -7.96 10.17
C TYR A 428 5.71 -7.92 10.00
N THR A 429 6.43 -8.80 10.69
CA THR A 429 7.87 -8.98 10.48
C THR A 429 8.21 -10.45 10.38
N ALA A 430 9.08 -10.82 9.44
CA ALA A 430 9.54 -12.19 9.26
C ALA A 430 11.07 -12.22 9.23
N ILE A 431 11.67 -13.02 10.11
CA ILE A 431 13.12 -13.14 10.25
C ILE A 431 13.59 -14.51 9.76
N ALA A 432 14.67 -14.54 8.98
CA ALA A 432 15.28 -15.77 8.49
C ALA A 432 16.79 -15.75 8.78
N GLY A 433 17.26 -16.76 9.49
CA GLY A 433 18.62 -16.82 10.01
C GLY A 433 19.36 -18.10 9.64
N THR A 434 20.67 -18.02 9.62
CA THR A 434 21.53 -19.19 9.42
C THR A 434 21.88 -19.89 10.73
N VAL A 435 22.10 -21.20 10.66
CA VAL A 435 22.53 -22.08 11.76
C VAL A 435 23.73 -22.93 11.31
N GLY A 436 24.38 -23.62 12.23
CA GLY A 436 25.52 -24.47 11.90
C GLY A 436 26.84 -23.69 11.90
N ASN A 437 27.78 -24.09 11.04
CA ASN A 437 29.14 -23.56 11.05
C ASN A 437 29.87 -23.81 9.73
N LEU A 438 30.78 -22.89 9.36
CA LEU A 438 31.73 -23.07 8.26
C LEU A 438 33.15 -23.04 8.82
N SER A 439 33.66 -24.20 9.24
CA SER A 439 34.97 -24.30 9.89
C SER A 439 36.17 -23.91 9.01
N GLN A 440 35.96 -23.77 7.70
CA GLN A 440 36.99 -23.38 6.74
C GLN A 440 36.98 -21.88 6.41
N VAL A 441 35.96 -21.14 6.86
CA VAL A 441 35.76 -19.72 6.55
C VAL A 441 35.97 -18.91 7.83
N GLU A 442 37.05 -18.12 7.87
CA GLU A 442 37.35 -17.26 9.02
C GLU A 442 36.20 -16.29 9.31
N ASN A 443 35.86 -16.11 10.60
CA ASN A 443 34.72 -15.32 11.10
C ASN A 443 33.32 -15.88 10.75
N MET A 444 33.21 -17.17 10.40
CA MET A 444 31.93 -17.90 10.26
C MET A 444 31.94 -19.22 11.05
N ASP A 445 32.55 -19.18 12.25
CA ASP A 445 32.87 -20.35 13.06
C ASP A 445 31.66 -21.03 13.70
N ILE A 446 30.66 -20.25 14.14
CA ILE A 446 29.40 -20.73 14.73
C ILE A 446 28.28 -19.76 14.38
N GLN A 447 27.06 -20.28 14.28
CA GLN A 447 25.89 -19.48 13.97
C GLN A 447 24.69 -19.90 14.83
N TYR A 448 23.92 -18.91 15.25
CA TYR A 448 22.73 -19.08 16.07
C TYR A 448 21.54 -18.40 15.40
N ALA A 449 20.47 -19.16 15.22
CA ALA A 449 19.20 -18.61 14.77
C ALA A 449 18.00 -19.39 15.33
N GLN A 450 16.91 -18.64 15.43
CA GLN A 450 15.55 -19.16 15.51
C GLN A 450 14.70 -18.27 14.60
N SER A 451 14.53 -18.70 13.36
CA SER A 451 13.72 -18.00 12.35
C SER A 451 12.25 -17.98 12.76
N GLY A 452 11.50 -16.96 12.33
CA GLY A 452 10.10 -16.82 12.75
C GLY A 452 9.35 -15.66 12.12
N ILE A 453 8.04 -15.68 12.33
CA ILE A 453 7.07 -14.73 11.79
C ILE A 453 6.30 -14.12 12.96
N PHE A 454 6.33 -12.79 13.06
CA PHE A 454 5.77 -12.03 14.17
C PHE A 454 4.68 -11.08 13.70
N THR A 455 3.74 -10.82 14.61
CA THR A 455 2.56 -9.99 14.38
C THR A 455 2.54 -8.79 15.33
N PRO A 456 1.69 -7.79 15.06
CA PRO A 456 1.22 -6.89 16.11
C PRO A 456 0.56 -7.67 17.26
N SER A 457 0.32 -6.98 18.37
CA SER A 457 -0.28 -7.58 19.57
C SER A 457 -1.62 -6.90 19.87
N ASP A 458 -2.71 -7.59 19.50
CA ASP A 458 -4.11 -7.23 19.83
C ASP A 458 -4.98 -8.50 19.71
N PHE A 459 -6.25 -8.44 20.10
CA PHE A 459 -7.20 -9.56 20.09
C PHE A 459 -7.36 -10.26 18.74
N SER A 460 -7.13 -9.56 17.63
CA SER A 460 -7.22 -10.13 16.28
C SER A 460 -5.96 -10.91 15.86
N PHE A 461 -4.89 -10.89 16.67
CA PHE A 461 -3.63 -11.56 16.39
C PHE A 461 -3.38 -12.74 17.33
N PRO A 462 -2.42 -13.63 17.04
CA PRO A 462 -2.00 -14.68 17.96
C PRO A 462 -1.63 -14.11 19.34
N ARG A 463 -2.01 -14.84 20.40
CA ARG A 463 -1.83 -14.43 21.80
C ARG A 463 -0.41 -13.92 22.11
N ASP A 464 0.60 -14.61 21.58
CA ASP A 464 2.00 -14.33 21.89
C ASP A 464 2.68 -13.42 20.85
N GLY A 465 1.91 -12.89 19.89
CA GLY A 465 2.45 -12.07 18.80
C GLY A 465 3.34 -12.85 17.83
N ILE A 466 3.22 -14.17 17.79
CA ILE A 466 4.03 -15.10 17.00
C ILE A 466 3.08 -15.95 16.15
N VAL A 467 3.25 -15.92 14.82
CA VAL A 467 2.55 -16.84 13.91
C VAL A 467 3.20 -18.21 13.95
N GLY A 468 4.53 -18.24 13.91
CA GLY A 468 5.33 -19.45 13.98
C GLY A 468 6.81 -19.14 14.13
N GLU A 469 7.56 -20.07 14.70
CA GLU A 469 9.01 -20.00 14.83
C GLU A 469 9.63 -21.39 14.73
N CYS A 470 10.88 -21.44 14.26
CA CYS A 470 11.67 -22.66 14.21
C CYS A 470 12.13 -23.08 15.62
N HIS A 471 12.62 -24.31 15.74
CA HIS A 471 13.43 -24.66 16.90
C HIS A 471 14.82 -24.03 16.76
N PRO A 472 15.44 -23.53 17.85
CA PRO A 472 16.76 -22.93 17.78
C PRO A 472 17.81 -23.91 17.23
N ASN A 473 18.63 -23.44 16.29
CA ASN A 473 19.79 -24.16 15.73
C ASN A 473 19.47 -25.49 15.00
N ILE A 474 18.22 -25.70 14.58
CA ILE A 474 17.83 -26.87 13.79
C ILE A 474 17.50 -26.42 12.36
N GLU A 475 18.15 -27.03 11.37
CA GLU A 475 17.83 -26.82 9.96
C GLU A 475 16.35 -27.14 9.70
N THR A 476 15.55 -26.14 9.33
CA THR A 476 14.12 -26.33 9.10
C THR A 476 13.50 -25.09 8.46
N VAL A 477 12.20 -25.15 8.18
CA VAL A 477 11.39 -24.00 7.77
C VAL A 477 10.22 -23.82 8.72
N VAL A 478 9.69 -22.60 8.80
CA VAL A 478 8.36 -22.37 9.37
C VAL A 478 7.50 -21.62 8.36
N VAL A 479 6.25 -22.07 8.24
CA VAL A 479 5.25 -21.51 7.33
C VAL A 479 4.17 -20.84 8.17
N GLY A 480 3.76 -19.64 7.78
CA GLY A 480 2.73 -18.89 8.47
C GLY A 480 1.95 -17.97 7.55
N ASP A 481 0.67 -17.82 7.83
CA ASP A 481 -0.24 -16.94 7.11
C ASP A 481 -0.36 -15.59 7.85
N VAL A 482 -0.19 -14.48 7.13
CA VAL A 482 -0.38 -13.13 7.67
C VAL A 482 -1.48 -12.41 6.90
N ASP A 483 -2.47 -11.87 7.62
CA ASP A 483 -3.66 -11.27 7.04
C ASP A 483 -3.56 -9.74 7.01
N LEU A 484 -3.40 -9.18 5.81
CA LEU A 484 -3.23 -7.74 5.62
C LEU A 484 -4.52 -6.96 5.92
N GLU A 485 -5.70 -7.59 5.85
CA GLU A 485 -6.97 -6.98 6.24
C GLU A 485 -7.11 -6.89 7.76
N ILE A 486 -6.63 -7.89 8.50
CA ILE A 486 -6.51 -7.77 9.97
C ILE A 486 -5.62 -6.58 10.32
N LEU A 487 -4.49 -6.42 9.65
CA LEU A 487 -3.59 -5.28 9.84
C LEU A 487 -4.28 -3.93 9.54
N ARG A 488 -5.03 -3.87 8.43
CA ARG A 488 -5.80 -2.68 8.03
C ARG A 488 -6.86 -2.33 9.07
N ARG A 489 -7.59 -3.32 9.58
CA ARG A 489 -8.61 -3.15 10.63
C ARG A 489 -7.98 -2.71 11.96
N GLN A 490 -6.88 -3.32 12.36
CA GLN A 490 -6.14 -2.96 13.58
C GLN A 490 -5.79 -1.46 13.60
N ARG A 491 -5.19 -0.97 12.51
CA ARG A 491 -4.79 0.45 12.39
C ARG A 491 -5.95 1.44 12.49
N LYS A 492 -7.21 0.98 12.30
CA LYS A 492 -8.43 1.80 12.34
C LYS A 492 -9.22 1.67 13.64
N THR A 493 -9.41 0.44 14.11
CA THR A 493 -10.34 0.09 15.18
C THR A 493 -9.76 -0.88 16.20
N GLY A 494 -8.43 -1.04 16.24
CA GLY A 494 -7.74 -1.80 17.26
C GLY A 494 -8.00 -1.26 18.67
N SER A 495 -7.67 -2.06 19.68
CA SER A 495 -7.73 -1.60 21.08
C SER A 495 -6.83 -0.39 21.33
N VAL A 496 -5.74 -0.30 20.57
CA VAL A 496 -4.86 0.85 20.43
C VAL A 496 -4.61 1.11 18.93
N THR A 497 -4.44 2.37 18.54
CA THR A 497 -4.19 2.78 17.15
C THR A 497 -2.89 3.56 17.04
N LEU A 498 -1.77 2.85 17.21
CA LEU A 498 -0.44 3.45 17.42
C LEU A 498 -0.04 4.41 16.30
N LEU A 499 -0.33 4.06 15.04
CA LEU A 499 -0.01 4.92 13.90
C LEU A 499 -0.81 6.22 13.89
N ARG A 500 -2.09 6.14 14.25
CA ARG A 500 -3.01 7.27 14.26
C ARG A 500 -2.72 8.23 15.42
N ASP A 501 -2.35 7.69 16.57
CA ASP A 501 -2.17 8.46 17.81
C ASP A 501 -0.79 9.13 17.92
N ARG A 502 0.03 9.06 16.86
CA ARG A 502 1.35 9.73 16.81
C ARG A 502 1.21 11.25 16.91
N ARG A 503 1.98 11.83 17.82
CA ARG A 503 2.08 13.28 18.04
C ARG A 503 3.06 13.92 17.05
N LEU A 504 2.66 13.95 15.78
CA LEU A 504 3.45 14.55 14.69
C LEU A 504 3.69 16.06 14.86
N ASP A 505 2.94 16.70 15.76
CA ASP A 505 3.16 18.06 16.23
C ASP A 505 4.38 18.20 17.14
N LEU A 506 4.82 17.10 17.80
CA LEU A 506 5.96 17.08 18.71
C LEU A 506 7.20 16.44 18.10
N TYR A 507 7.05 15.46 17.22
CA TYR A 507 8.17 14.73 16.62
C TYR A 507 7.88 14.27 15.19
N SER A 508 8.93 14.10 14.40
CA SER A 508 8.87 13.48 13.07
C SER A 508 10.09 12.59 12.84
N VAL A 509 9.90 11.54 12.06
CA VAL A 509 11.00 10.69 11.56
C VAL A 509 11.06 10.92 10.05
N ILE A 510 12.16 11.50 9.58
CA ILE A 510 12.30 11.95 8.20
C ILE A 510 13.51 11.26 7.56
N GLN A 511 13.29 10.55 6.47
CA GLN A 511 14.36 10.10 5.58
C GLN A 511 14.91 11.31 4.84
N LYS A 512 16.22 11.53 4.94
CA LYS A 512 16.90 12.60 4.18
C LYS A 512 17.37 12.03 2.86
N ASP A 513 17.09 12.71 1.77
CA ASP A 513 17.68 12.38 0.48
C ASP A 513 19.16 12.80 0.47
N LYS A 514 20.04 11.84 0.16
CA LYS A 514 21.48 12.07 -0.01
C LYS A 514 21.83 12.68 -1.37
N SER A 515 20.84 13.01 -2.21
CA SER A 515 21.02 13.69 -3.49
C SER A 515 21.23 15.20 -3.30
N LYS A 516 22.33 15.60 -2.65
CA LYS A 516 22.96 16.92 -2.76
C LYS A 516 24.46 16.86 -2.58
#